data_AF-A0A930HCN0-F1
#
_entry.id   AF-A0A930HCN0-F1
#
_cell.length_a   1.000
_cell.length_b   1.000
_cell.length_c   1.000
_cell.angle_alpha   90.00
_cell.angle_beta   90.00
_cell.angle_gamma   90.00
#
_symmetry.space_group_name_H-M   'P 1'
#
loop_
_entity.id
_entity.type
_entity.pdbx_description
1 polymer ?
#
loop_
_entity_poly.entity_id
_entity_poly.type
_entity_poly.pdbx_seq_one_letter_code
_entity_poly.pdbx_strand_id
1 'polypeptide(L)'
;MEIIRADHSGFCFGVEKAIDKTFERIDRAKKDCRTTYTCGNLIHNRAVTERVESMGVKMISSLDEAKEGDVVIVRSHGEPKEFYDKADAKGIELIDTTCVFVTKIHKLVLSAHREGRPIIIVGSANHQEVKATNGWCDYAGIILENKEEADRYVRNFNSDKIPLIVCQTTIKRELLDSILNVFDKASLKYEIKNTICNATRDRQESCAKLAKKVDVMVVIGDPNSSNSKKLYEIAKKYCKNALFIQDISDLELKELGNYNKIGVTAGASTPEWIIKEVIASMSENVTANVDHNPMLDYMDDIENSLRLPRPGEIVDGTVHQVMDNEVIVNIGCKKDGILLKNEVSLEPGQTLADLFKEGDEIQAKVMKSDDGEGGILLSKKRLEMNENFKELAAAQANKE
;
A
#
# COMPACT_ATOMS: atom_id res chain seq x y z
N MET A 1 17.89 21.55 -7.98
CA MET A 1 17.53 20.98 -6.67
C MET A 1 16.95 19.60 -6.91
N GLU A 2 17.47 18.57 -6.26
CA GLU A 2 17.06 17.17 -6.37
C GLU A 2 16.24 16.80 -5.12
N ILE A 3 15.00 16.33 -5.30
CA ILE A 3 14.15 15.85 -4.22
C ILE A 3 14.15 14.32 -4.24
N ILE A 4 14.56 13.71 -3.14
CA ILE A 4 14.70 12.27 -3.01
C ILE A 4 13.76 11.79 -1.91
N ARG A 5 12.81 10.93 -2.26
CA ARG A 5 11.90 10.30 -1.29
C ARG A 5 12.54 9.03 -0.72
N ALA A 6 12.37 8.77 0.57
CA ALA A 6 12.79 7.53 1.20
C ALA A 6 11.97 6.34 0.65
N ASP A 7 12.64 5.22 0.33
CA ASP A 7 12.01 3.99 -0.20
C ASP A 7 10.82 3.50 0.63
N HIS A 8 10.88 3.73 1.94
CA HIS A 8 9.80 3.49 2.87
C HIS A 8 9.43 4.79 3.59
N SER A 9 8.27 5.33 3.25
CA SER A 9 7.72 6.56 3.84
C SER A 9 6.20 6.57 3.75
N GLY A 10 5.53 7.20 4.70
CA GLY A 10 4.07 7.32 4.69
C GLY A 10 3.39 6.06 5.18
N PHE A 11 2.14 5.85 4.79
CA PHE A 11 1.36 4.67 5.14
C PHE A 11 2.08 3.36 4.87
N CYS A 12 1.92 2.40 5.78
CA CYS A 12 2.31 1.03 5.48
C CYS A 12 1.28 0.39 4.55
N PHE A 13 1.69 -0.65 3.83
CA PHE A 13 0.83 -1.38 2.90
C PHE A 13 -0.55 -1.72 3.49
N GLY A 14 -0.60 -2.13 4.77
CA GLY A 14 -1.86 -2.45 5.44
C GLY A 14 -2.77 -1.23 5.66
N VAL A 15 -2.19 -0.08 6.01
CA VAL A 15 -2.94 1.17 6.20
C VAL A 15 -3.38 1.73 4.86
N GLU A 16 -2.51 1.77 3.86
CA GLU A 16 -2.84 2.25 2.51
C GLU A 16 -4.02 1.48 1.93
N LYS A 17 -3.96 0.14 1.92
CA LYS A 17 -5.07 -0.70 1.47
C LYS A 17 -6.35 -0.51 2.29
N ALA A 18 -6.23 -0.21 3.59
CA ALA A 18 -7.40 0.04 4.42
C ALA A 18 -8.08 1.36 4.05
N ILE A 19 -7.30 2.42 3.80
CA ILE A 19 -7.79 3.73 3.39
C ILE A 19 -8.40 3.67 1.98
N ASP A 20 -7.72 3.05 1.02
CA ASP A 20 -8.21 2.94 -0.36
C ASP A 20 -9.57 2.21 -0.41
N LYS A 21 -9.65 1.04 0.22
CA LYS A 21 -10.91 0.28 0.33
C LYS A 21 -12.00 1.07 1.03
N THR A 22 -11.64 1.83 2.05
CA THR A 22 -12.60 2.67 2.78
C THR A 22 -13.18 3.72 1.84
N PHE A 23 -12.34 4.50 1.14
CA PHE A 23 -12.81 5.57 0.25
C PHE A 23 -13.64 5.04 -0.92
N GLU A 24 -13.20 3.98 -1.59
CA GLU A 24 -13.95 3.36 -2.70
C GLU A 24 -15.36 2.92 -2.26
N ARG A 25 -15.49 2.44 -1.03
CA ARG A 25 -16.73 1.84 -0.55
C ARG A 25 -17.68 2.85 0.08
N ILE A 26 -17.16 3.94 0.66
CA ILE A 26 -17.97 5.10 1.08
C ILE A 26 -18.72 5.67 -0.13
N ASP A 27 -18.03 5.86 -1.26
CA ASP A 27 -18.67 6.41 -2.46
C ASP A 27 -19.78 5.49 -3.00
N ARG A 28 -19.62 4.17 -2.88
CA ARG A 28 -20.68 3.22 -3.23
C ARG A 28 -21.85 3.27 -2.24
N ALA A 29 -21.57 3.24 -0.94
CA ALA A 29 -22.61 3.28 0.09
C ALA A 29 -23.46 4.57 0.02
N LYS A 30 -22.84 5.71 -0.33
CA LYS A 30 -23.56 6.95 -0.62
C LYS A 30 -24.54 6.83 -1.77
N LYS A 31 -24.13 6.19 -2.88
CA LYS A 31 -25.01 5.95 -4.04
C LYS A 31 -26.20 5.07 -3.67
N ASP A 32 -26.00 4.13 -2.75
CA ASP A 32 -27.03 3.21 -2.27
C ASP A 32 -27.86 3.79 -1.10
N CYS A 33 -27.65 5.06 -0.71
CA CYS A 33 -28.29 5.73 0.43
C CYS A 33 -28.12 5.01 1.78
N ARG A 34 -26.99 4.32 1.99
CA ARG A 34 -26.69 3.54 3.20
C ARG A 34 -25.81 4.34 4.16
N THR A 35 -26.05 4.22 5.47
CA THR A 35 -25.19 4.86 6.47
C THR A 35 -23.91 4.04 6.62
N THR A 36 -22.76 4.72 6.56
CA THR A 36 -21.45 4.10 6.76
C THR A 36 -20.88 4.48 8.11
N TYR A 37 -20.32 3.51 8.81
CA TYR A 37 -19.73 3.66 10.12
C TYR A 37 -18.30 3.15 10.19
N THR A 38 -17.49 3.69 11.08
CA THR A 38 -16.25 3.04 11.57
C THR A 38 -16.46 2.59 13.01
N CYS A 39 -16.02 1.39 13.35
CA CYS A 39 -15.99 0.93 14.75
C CYS A 39 -14.71 1.45 15.42
N GLY A 40 -14.78 2.64 16.02
CA GLY A 40 -13.63 3.41 16.49
C GLY A 40 -12.84 4.11 15.38
N ASN A 41 -11.65 4.63 15.73
CA ASN A 41 -10.76 5.30 14.77
C ASN A 41 -10.22 4.30 13.74
N LEU A 42 -10.38 4.61 12.45
CA LEU A 42 -9.83 3.81 11.35
C LEU A 42 -8.30 3.72 11.44
N ILE A 43 -7.67 4.87 11.65
CA ILE A 43 -6.25 5.02 12.02
C ILE A 43 -6.08 6.21 12.95
N HIS A 44 -4.96 6.25 13.68
CA HIS A 44 -4.56 7.39 14.50
C HIS A 44 -3.90 8.49 13.66
N ASN A 45 -4.66 9.10 12.74
CA ASN A 45 -4.23 10.29 11.98
C ASN A 45 -5.42 11.26 11.81
N ARG A 46 -5.24 12.50 12.30
CA ARG A 46 -6.26 13.53 12.29
C ARG A 46 -6.79 13.86 10.89
N ALA A 47 -5.90 14.10 9.92
CA ALA A 47 -6.28 14.45 8.56
C ALA A 47 -7.12 13.36 7.88
N VAL A 48 -6.86 12.09 8.22
CA VAL A 48 -7.65 10.97 7.73
C VAL A 48 -9.00 10.88 8.42
N THR A 49 -9.05 11.05 9.74
CA THR A 49 -10.32 11.09 10.48
C THR A 49 -11.23 12.21 9.96
N GLU A 50 -10.72 13.43 9.83
CA GLU A 50 -11.48 14.58 9.32
C GLU A 50 -11.95 14.36 7.87
N ARG A 51 -11.12 13.71 7.03
CA ARG A 51 -11.51 13.36 5.66
C ARG A 51 -12.63 12.31 5.64
N VAL A 52 -12.54 11.27 6.45
CA VAL A 52 -13.58 10.22 6.55
C VAL A 52 -14.89 10.80 7.09
N GLU A 53 -14.82 11.69 8.10
CA GLU A 53 -15.99 12.39 8.66
C GLU A 53 -16.64 13.35 7.65
N SER A 54 -15.85 14.14 6.91
CA SER A 54 -16.38 15.03 5.86
C SER A 54 -17.00 14.24 4.69
N MET A 55 -16.58 12.99 4.51
CA MET A 55 -17.25 12.04 3.61
C MET A 55 -18.53 11.43 4.22
N GLY A 56 -18.98 11.85 5.40
CA GLY A 56 -20.27 11.45 5.99
C GLY A 56 -20.24 10.11 6.73
N VAL A 57 -19.06 9.57 7.01
CA VAL A 57 -18.91 8.36 7.82
C VAL A 57 -18.99 8.71 9.29
N LYS A 58 -19.78 7.96 10.06
CA LYS A 58 -19.96 8.18 11.50
C LYS A 58 -19.12 7.19 12.31
N MET A 59 -18.69 7.57 13.51
CA MET A 59 -18.00 6.66 14.41
C MET A 59 -18.99 6.01 15.38
N ILE A 60 -18.88 4.70 15.56
CA ILE A 60 -19.59 3.93 16.59
C ILE A 60 -18.58 3.24 17.51
N SER A 61 -19.00 2.98 18.74
CA SER A 61 -18.21 2.26 19.74
C SER A 61 -18.48 0.76 19.74
N SER A 62 -19.68 0.36 19.31
CA SER A 62 -20.12 -1.03 19.20
C SER A 62 -20.96 -1.25 17.95
N LEU A 63 -20.89 -2.47 17.42
CA LEU A 63 -21.77 -2.96 16.34
C LEU A 63 -23.27 -2.93 16.73
N ASP A 64 -23.61 -2.72 18.00
CA ASP A 64 -25.00 -2.54 18.45
C ASP A 64 -25.64 -1.21 18.02
N GLU A 65 -24.82 -0.23 17.63
CA GLU A 65 -25.29 1.08 17.18
C GLU A 65 -25.68 1.07 15.68
N ALA A 66 -25.27 0.05 14.93
CA ALA A 66 -25.59 -0.15 13.52
C ALA A 66 -26.84 -1.03 13.32
N LYS A 67 -27.57 -0.79 12.23
CA LYS A 67 -28.82 -1.47 11.87
C LYS A 67 -28.64 -2.30 10.60
N GLU A 68 -29.62 -3.15 10.32
CA GLU A 68 -29.69 -3.89 9.06
C GLU A 68 -29.57 -2.94 7.86
N GLY A 69 -28.74 -3.31 6.88
CA GLY A 69 -28.48 -2.47 5.73
C GLY A 69 -27.49 -1.34 6.00
N ASP A 70 -27.00 -1.11 7.21
CA ASP A 70 -25.86 -0.21 7.41
C ASP A 70 -24.55 -0.88 6.96
N VAL A 71 -23.51 -0.07 6.80
CA VAL A 71 -22.17 -0.51 6.41
C VAL A 71 -21.19 -0.16 7.52
N VAL A 72 -20.41 -1.13 7.99
CA VAL A 72 -19.42 -0.91 9.05
C VAL A 72 -18.03 -1.28 8.56
N ILE A 73 -17.09 -0.34 8.69
CA ILE A 73 -15.69 -0.52 8.33
C ILE A 73 -14.96 -1.15 9.51
N VAL A 74 -14.41 -2.34 9.28
CA VAL A 74 -13.52 -3.04 10.22
C VAL A 74 -12.15 -2.40 10.12
N ARG A 75 -11.50 -2.12 11.25
CA ARG A 75 -10.17 -1.47 11.30
C ARG A 75 -9.04 -2.41 10.87
N SER A 76 -7.88 -1.84 10.55
CA SER A 76 -6.67 -2.58 10.16
C SER A 76 -6.15 -3.58 11.20
N HIS A 77 -6.49 -3.38 12.48
CA HIS A 77 -6.14 -4.29 13.58
C HIS A 77 -7.00 -5.55 13.64
N GLY A 78 -8.05 -5.62 12.82
CA GLY A 78 -9.04 -6.69 12.84
C GLY A 78 -9.96 -6.65 14.05
N GLU A 79 -10.95 -7.53 14.03
CA GLU A 79 -11.90 -7.75 15.10
C GLU A 79 -11.99 -9.26 15.41
N PRO A 80 -12.51 -9.64 16.60
CA PRO A 80 -12.78 -11.04 16.96
C PRO A 80 -13.77 -11.73 15.99
N LYS A 81 -13.73 -13.06 15.89
CA LYS A 81 -14.65 -13.82 15.02
C LYS A 81 -16.13 -13.51 15.30
N GLU A 82 -16.50 -13.41 16.58
CA GLU A 82 -17.86 -13.08 17.02
C GLU A 82 -18.37 -11.73 16.49
N PHE A 83 -17.49 -10.77 16.20
CA PHE A 83 -17.87 -9.49 15.59
C PHE A 83 -18.41 -9.70 14.18
N TYR A 84 -17.75 -10.55 13.38
CA TYR A 84 -18.18 -10.89 12.03
C TYR A 84 -19.48 -11.69 12.05
N ASP A 85 -19.56 -12.70 12.92
CA ASP A 85 -20.77 -13.51 13.07
C ASP A 85 -21.99 -12.65 13.48
N LYS A 86 -21.77 -11.67 14.37
CA LYS A 86 -22.82 -10.72 14.81
C LYS A 86 -23.25 -9.76 13.71
N ALA A 87 -22.32 -9.32 12.86
CA ALA A 87 -22.65 -8.44 11.74
C ALA A 87 -23.51 -9.15 10.70
N ASP A 88 -23.12 -10.38 10.34
CA ASP A 88 -23.86 -11.24 9.42
C ASP A 88 -25.28 -11.51 9.93
N ALA A 89 -25.42 -11.88 11.20
CA ALA A 89 -26.72 -12.12 11.84
C ALA A 89 -27.64 -10.88 11.88
N LYS A 90 -27.07 -9.67 11.83
CA LYS A 90 -27.83 -8.41 11.81
C LYS A 90 -28.06 -7.85 10.40
N GLY A 91 -27.57 -8.52 9.35
CA GLY A 91 -27.60 -7.99 7.98
C GLY A 91 -26.79 -6.69 7.83
N ILE A 92 -25.73 -6.53 8.62
CA ILE A 92 -24.80 -5.40 8.52
C ILE A 92 -23.72 -5.78 7.52
N GLU A 93 -23.46 -4.94 6.53
CA GLU A 93 -22.35 -5.17 5.61
C GLU A 93 -21.03 -4.74 6.27
N LEU A 94 -20.06 -5.65 6.32
CA LEU A 94 -18.72 -5.33 6.76
C LEU A 94 -17.79 -5.00 5.60
N ILE A 95 -17.12 -3.86 5.69
CA ILE A 95 -15.96 -3.53 4.86
C ILE A 95 -14.72 -3.93 5.64
N ASP A 96 -14.21 -5.14 5.36
CA ASP A 96 -13.04 -5.64 6.08
C ASP A 96 -11.74 -5.00 5.55
N THR A 97 -11.19 -4.07 6.35
CA THR A 97 -9.90 -3.44 6.11
C THR A 97 -8.77 -3.99 6.96
N THR A 98 -8.97 -5.14 7.60
CA THR A 98 -7.94 -5.84 8.37
C THR A 98 -6.67 -6.00 7.55
N CYS A 99 -5.53 -5.66 8.15
CA CYS A 99 -4.24 -5.79 7.52
C CYS A 99 -3.98 -7.25 7.14
N VAL A 100 -3.48 -7.51 5.94
CA VAL A 100 -3.24 -8.88 5.45
C VAL A 100 -2.30 -9.69 6.36
N PHE A 101 -1.41 -9.03 7.09
CA PHE A 101 -0.56 -9.68 8.09
C PHE A 101 -1.37 -10.15 9.30
N VAL A 102 -2.31 -9.34 9.77
CA VAL A 102 -3.24 -9.69 10.86
C VAL A 102 -4.17 -10.81 10.43
N THR A 103 -4.76 -10.73 9.22
CA THR A 103 -5.59 -11.82 8.67
C THR A 103 -4.83 -13.15 8.59
N LYS A 104 -3.53 -13.12 8.26
CA LYS A 104 -2.67 -14.32 8.28
C LYS A 104 -2.53 -14.88 9.70
N ILE A 105 -2.35 -14.04 10.71
CA ILE A 105 -2.30 -14.47 12.13
C ILE A 105 -3.62 -15.13 12.53
N HIS A 106 -4.76 -14.51 12.20
CA HIS A 106 -6.10 -15.06 12.48
C HIS A 106 -6.27 -16.47 11.90
N LYS A 107 -5.83 -16.69 10.66
CA LYS A 107 -5.86 -18.02 10.02
C LYS A 107 -4.96 -19.04 10.72
N LEU A 108 -3.77 -18.63 11.16
CA LEU A 108 -2.83 -19.49 11.87
C LEU A 108 -3.41 -19.96 13.21
N VAL A 109 -3.93 -19.04 14.03
CA VAL A 109 -4.51 -19.38 15.34
C VAL A 109 -5.78 -20.20 15.20
N LEU A 110 -6.62 -19.91 14.20
CA LEU A 110 -7.82 -20.70 13.91
C LEU A 110 -7.48 -22.15 13.51
N SER A 111 -6.45 -22.36 12.68
CA SER A 111 -6.00 -23.70 12.29
C SER A 111 -5.46 -24.47 13.50
N ALA A 112 -4.56 -23.85 14.27
CA ALA A 112 -3.98 -24.48 15.46
C ALA A 112 -5.05 -24.83 16.51
N HIS A 113 -6.07 -23.97 16.67
CA HIS A 113 -7.19 -24.20 17.57
C HIS A 113 -8.02 -25.41 17.14
N ARG A 114 -8.33 -25.51 15.84
CA ARG A 114 -9.04 -26.68 15.26
C ARG A 114 -8.25 -27.98 15.41
N GLU A 115 -6.92 -27.90 15.38
CA GLU A 115 -6.02 -29.02 15.65
C GLU A 115 -5.90 -29.32 17.16
N GLY A 116 -6.52 -28.51 18.03
CA GLY A 116 -6.45 -28.59 19.49
C GLY A 116 -5.05 -28.37 20.04
N ARG A 117 -4.20 -27.59 19.34
CA ARG A 117 -2.86 -27.22 19.79
C ARG A 117 -2.95 -26.04 20.75
N PRO A 118 -2.12 -25.99 21.81
CA PRO A 118 -2.02 -24.79 22.63
C PRO A 118 -1.53 -23.60 21.79
N ILE A 119 -2.11 -22.42 22.02
CA ILE A 119 -1.75 -21.20 21.30
C ILE A 119 -1.16 -20.21 22.30
N ILE A 120 -0.02 -19.62 21.93
CA ILE A 120 0.65 -18.57 22.69
C ILE A 120 0.70 -17.32 21.82
N ILE A 121 0.19 -16.20 22.34
CA ILE A 121 0.20 -14.90 21.67
C ILE A 121 1.15 -13.98 22.43
N VAL A 122 2.28 -13.63 21.85
CA VAL A 122 3.22 -12.68 22.44
C VAL A 122 2.80 -11.26 22.07
N GLY A 123 2.44 -10.46 23.06
CA GLY A 123 1.93 -9.10 22.86
C GLY A 123 1.07 -8.65 24.02
N SER A 124 0.58 -7.41 23.98
CA SER A 124 -0.18 -6.87 25.12
C SER A 124 -1.63 -7.32 25.11
N ALA A 125 -2.13 -7.87 26.23
CA ALA A 125 -3.49 -8.38 26.33
C ALA A 125 -4.56 -7.28 26.15
N ASN A 126 -4.19 -6.03 26.41
CA ASN A 126 -5.07 -4.89 26.23
C ASN A 126 -5.13 -4.37 24.79
N HIS A 127 -4.22 -4.80 23.91
CA HIS A 127 -4.15 -4.32 22.53
C HIS A 127 -5.25 -4.93 21.65
N GLN A 128 -5.88 -4.10 20.80
CA GLN A 128 -7.01 -4.51 19.95
C GLN A 128 -6.64 -5.67 19.02
N GLU A 129 -5.46 -5.63 18.39
CA GLU A 129 -4.97 -6.72 17.53
C GLU A 129 -4.84 -8.06 18.28
N VAL A 130 -4.40 -8.03 19.55
CA VAL A 130 -4.24 -9.25 20.36
C VAL A 130 -5.60 -9.80 20.76
N LYS A 131 -6.54 -8.93 21.15
CA LYS A 131 -7.93 -9.30 21.45
C LYS A 131 -8.61 -9.91 20.22
N ALA A 132 -8.49 -9.26 19.06
CA ALA A 132 -8.97 -9.76 17.80
C ALA A 132 -8.40 -11.14 17.52
N THR A 133 -7.06 -11.28 17.53
CA THR A 133 -6.36 -12.56 17.29
C THR A 133 -6.86 -13.66 18.22
N ASN A 134 -6.95 -13.42 19.53
CA ASN A 134 -7.40 -14.43 20.48
C ASN A 134 -8.87 -14.84 20.25
N GLY A 135 -9.70 -13.90 19.77
CA GLY A 135 -11.08 -14.18 19.36
C GLY A 135 -11.23 -15.10 18.15
N TRP A 136 -10.15 -15.41 17.43
CA TRP A 136 -10.15 -16.41 16.34
C TRP A 136 -9.80 -17.84 16.81
N CYS A 137 -9.46 -18.00 18.08
CA CYS A 137 -9.29 -19.30 18.74
C CYS A 137 -10.16 -19.42 20.00
N ASP A 138 -11.38 -18.87 19.95
CA ASP A 138 -12.36 -18.89 21.06
C ASP A 138 -11.78 -18.43 22.40
N TYR A 139 -10.86 -17.47 22.35
CA TYR A 139 -10.12 -16.94 23.50
C TYR A 139 -9.30 -17.97 24.29
N ALA A 140 -9.01 -19.13 23.69
CA ALA A 140 -8.19 -20.19 24.30
C ALA A 140 -6.68 -19.90 24.27
N GLY A 141 -6.24 -18.88 23.53
CA GLY A 141 -4.84 -18.48 23.46
C GLY A 141 -4.35 -17.85 24.75
N ILE A 142 -3.15 -18.25 25.19
CA ILE A 142 -2.49 -17.65 26.35
C ILE A 142 -1.61 -16.48 25.89
N ILE A 143 -1.85 -15.31 26.46
CA ILE A 143 -1.14 -14.09 26.11
C ILE A 143 0.06 -13.92 27.05
N LEU A 144 1.23 -13.61 26.48
CA LEU A 144 2.46 -13.35 27.23
C LEU A 144 2.99 -11.95 26.91
N GLU A 145 3.05 -11.10 27.93
CA GLU A 145 3.53 -9.71 27.86
C GLU A 145 4.99 -9.57 28.33
N ASN A 146 5.52 -10.57 29.04
CA ASN A 146 6.83 -10.52 29.67
C ASN A 146 7.41 -11.93 29.94
N LYS A 147 8.66 -11.95 30.41
CA LYS A 147 9.40 -13.16 30.73
C LYS A 147 8.80 -13.92 31.92
N GLU A 148 8.33 -13.21 32.94
CA GLU A 148 7.78 -13.79 34.17
C GLU A 148 6.50 -14.59 33.90
N GLU A 149 5.70 -14.16 32.91
CA GLU A 149 4.54 -14.89 32.40
C GLU A 149 4.95 -16.15 31.66
N ALA A 150 6.00 -16.10 30.83
CA ALA A 150 6.54 -17.28 30.18
C ALA A 150 7.06 -18.31 31.20
N ASP A 151 7.72 -17.85 32.28
CA ASP A 151 8.17 -18.71 33.38
C ASP A 151 6.98 -19.40 34.07
N ARG A 152 5.86 -18.68 34.28
CA ARG A 152 4.63 -19.28 34.84
C ARG A 152 3.98 -20.25 33.87
N TYR A 153 3.96 -19.93 32.58
CA TYR A 153 3.39 -20.78 31.54
C TYR A 153 4.08 -22.14 31.52
N VAL A 154 5.41 -22.16 31.45
CA VAL A 154 6.21 -23.40 31.41
C VAL A 154 5.92 -24.30 32.61
N ARG A 155 5.83 -23.74 33.83
CA ARG A 155 5.59 -24.52 35.05
C ARG A 155 4.23 -25.23 35.07
N ASN A 156 3.25 -24.65 34.37
CA ASN A 156 1.88 -25.15 34.33
C ASN A 156 1.55 -25.85 33.01
N PHE A 157 2.50 -25.93 32.07
CA PHE A 157 2.27 -26.51 30.76
C PHE A 157 2.09 -28.02 30.86
N ASN A 158 0.92 -28.51 30.46
CA ASN A 158 0.50 -29.90 30.65
C ASN A 158 -0.13 -30.52 29.39
N SER A 159 0.35 -30.13 28.20
CA SER A 159 -0.14 -30.65 26.93
C SER A 159 0.94 -31.46 26.21
N ASP A 160 0.54 -32.59 25.60
CA ASP A 160 1.42 -33.40 24.74
C ASP A 160 1.62 -32.79 23.34
N LYS A 161 0.85 -31.74 22.99
CA LYS A 161 0.90 -31.09 21.68
C LYS A 161 1.86 -29.91 21.68
N ILE A 162 2.53 -29.70 20.55
CA ILE A 162 3.48 -28.60 20.36
C ILE A 162 2.71 -27.26 20.26
N PRO A 163 2.92 -26.30 21.18
CA PRO A 163 2.28 -24.99 21.13
C PRO A 163 2.68 -24.23 19.86
N LEU A 164 1.71 -23.51 19.30
CA LEU A 164 1.96 -22.51 18.26
C LEU A 164 2.16 -21.14 18.92
N ILE A 165 3.28 -20.49 18.61
CA ILE A 165 3.57 -19.12 19.01
C ILE A 165 3.34 -18.18 17.82
N VAL A 166 2.53 -17.15 18.04
CA VAL A 166 2.38 -15.98 17.18
C VAL A 166 2.66 -14.71 17.97
N CYS A 167 2.96 -13.62 17.26
CA CYS A 167 3.28 -12.32 17.85
C CYS A 167 2.31 -11.23 17.35
N GLN A 168 1.98 -10.29 18.23
CA GLN A 168 1.42 -9.01 17.81
C GLN A 168 2.40 -8.32 16.85
N THR A 169 1.90 -7.76 15.75
CA THR A 169 2.71 -7.23 14.65
C THR A 169 3.65 -6.09 15.07
N THR A 170 3.31 -5.37 16.14
CA THR A 170 4.01 -4.16 16.59
C THR A 170 4.92 -4.37 17.81
N ILE A 171 5.13 -5.61 18.29
CA ILE A 171 6.03 -5.84 19.44
C ILE A 171 7.50 -5.67 19.04
N LYS A 172 8.32 -5.45 20.06
CA LYS A 172 9.78 -5.49 19.92
C LYS A 172 10.30 -6.92 19.82
N ARG A 173 11.34 -7.14 19.02
CA ARG A 173 11.93 -8.47 18.85
C ARG A 173 12.54 -9.00 20.13
N GLU A 174 13.11 -8.10 20.95
CA GLU A 174 13.71 -8.42 22.24
C GLU A 174 12.72 -9.05 23.21
N LEU A 175 11.44 -8.66 23.16
CA LEU A 175 10.39 -9.30 23.97
C LEU A 175 10.20 -10.77 23.57
N LEU A 176 10.04 -11.03 22.26
CA LEU A 176 9.94 -12.39 21.75
C LEU A 176 11.16 -13.23 22.15
N ASP A 177 12.37 -12.71 21.92
CA ASP A 177 13.61 -13.43 22.23
C ASP A 177 13.71 -13.72 23.74
N SER A 178 13.27 -12.81 24.60
CA SER A 178 13.25 -13.03 26.05
C SER A 178 12.34 -14.19 26.49
N ILE A 179 11.21 -14.38 25.79
CA ILE A 179 10.24 -15.45 26.05
C ILE A 179 10.75 -16.78 25.48
N LEU A 180 11.27 -16.79 24.26
CA LEU A 180 11.85 -18.00 23.65
C LEU A 180 13.01 -18.55 24.49
N ASN A 181 13.84 -17.67 25.03
CA ASN A 181 14.92 -18.06 25.96
C ASN A 181 14.41 -18.79 27.21
N VAL A 182 13.21 -18.49 27.71
CA VAL A 182 12.59 -19.23 28.83
C VAL A 182 12.16 -20.62 28.38
N PHE A 183 11.53 -20.72 27.21
CA PHE A 183 11.06 -21.99 26.66
C PHE A 183 12.24 -22.93 26.34
N ASP A 184 13.31 -22.40 25.74
CA ASP A 184 14.52 -23.15 25.41
C ASP A 184 15.20 -23.68 26.68
N LYS A 185 15.32 -22.86 27.74
CA LYS A 185 15.87 -23.29 29.04
C LYS A 185 15.04 -24.39 29.69
N ALA A 186 13.74 -24.36 29.48
CA ALA A 186 12.82 -25.38 29.97
C ALA A 186 12.73 -26.62 29.07
N SER A 187 13.46 -26.65 27.94
CA SER A 187 13.35 -27.69 26.91
C SER A 187 11.91 -27.88 26.39
N LEU A 188 11.10 -26.82 26.41
CA LEU A 188 9.76 -26.83 25.86
C LEU A 188 9.84 -26.79 24.33
N LYS A 189 9.27 -27.78 23.65
CA LYS A 189 9.13 -27.75 22.19
C LYS A 189 8.03 -26.76 21.80
N TYR A 190 8.25 -25.95 20.78
CA TYR A 190 7.27 -25.02 20.24
C TYR A 190 7.44 -24.86 18.72
N GLU A 191 6.39 -24.40 18.06
CA GLU A 191 6.46 -23.88 16.70
C GLU A 191 6.29 -22.35 16.74
N ILE A 192 7.26 -21.61 16.21
CA ILE A 192 7.18 -20.15 16.12
C ILE A 192 6.83 -19.72 14.70
N LYS A 193 5.76 -18.93 14.56
CA LYS A 193 5.51 -18.10 13.37
C LYS A 193 5.80 -16.67 13.76
N ASN A 194 6.98 -16.18 13.41
CA ASN A 194 7.34 -14.79 13.67
C ASN A 194 6.47 -13.85 12.81
N THR A 195 5.44 -13.26 13.43
CA THR A 195 4.46 -12.39 12.79
C THR A 195 4.70 -10.90 13.09
N ILE A 196 5.86 -10.55 13.66
CA ILE A 196 6.28 -9.16 13.85
C ILE A 196 6.47 -8.50 12.48
N CYS A 197 5.86 -7.33 12.28
CA CYS A 197 5.96 -6.58 11.04
C CYS A 197 7.21 -5.67 11.05
N ASN A 198 7.91 -5.62 9.93
CA ASN A 198 9.14 -4.84 9.79
C ASN A 198 8.91 -3.37 9.36
N ALA A 199 7.66 -2.97 9.10
CA ALA A 199 7.31 -1.66 8.53
C ALA A 199 7.94 -0.47 9.26
N THR A 200 8.03 -0.52 10.60
CA THR A 200 8.67 0.53 11.40
C THR A 200 10.19 0.53 11.23
N ARG A 201 10.82 -0.66 11.29
CA ARG A 201 12.28 -0.81 11.12
C ARG A 201 12.70 -0.35 9.73
N ASP A 202 12.01 -0.82 8.70
CA ASP A 202 12.36 -0.53 7.32
C ASP A 202 12.27 0.99 7.03
N ARG A 203 11.28 1.70 7.60
CA ARG A 203 11.21 3.18 7.56
C ARG A 203 12.38 3.85 8.27
N GLN A 204 12.75 3.37 9.46
CA GLN A 204 13.87 3.93 10.21
C GLN A 204 15.20 3.74 9.46
N GLU A 205 15.39 2.58 8.84
CA GLU A 205 16.56 2.29 8.01
C GLU A 205 16.58 3.14 6.74
N SER A 206 15.46 3.26 6.02
CA SER A 206 15.36 4.13 4.84
C SER A 206 15.61 5.59 5.20
N CYS A 207 15.04 6.09 6.31
CA CYS A 207 15.31 7.44 6.82
C CYS A 207 16.80 7.63 7.13
N ALA A 208 17.43 6.69 7.86
CA ALA A 208 18.85 6.77 8.20
C ALA A 208 19.76 6.70 6.96
N LYS A 209 19.42 5.87 5.97
CA LYS A 209 20.16 5.75 4.70
C LYS A 209 20.06 7.03 3.88
N LEU A 210 18.87 7.62 3.80
CA LEU A 210 18.63 8.85 3.04
C LEU A 210 19.28 10.06 3.72
N ALA A 211 19.14 10.19 5.04
CA ALA A 211 19.69 11.31 5.81
C ALA A 211 21.21 11.46 5.69
N LYS A 212 21.94 10.39 5.35
CA LYS A 212 23.39 10.42 5.09
C LYS A 212 23.76 10.96 3.71
N LYS A 213 22.80 11.14 2.80
CA LYS A 213 23.02 11.43 1.37
C LYS A 213 22.46 12.79 0.92
N VAL A 214 21.81 13.53 1.81
CA VAL A 214 21.08 14.77 1.49
C VAL A 214 21.53 15.94 2.36
N ASP A 215 21.34 17.16 1.87
CA ASP A 215 21.75 18.39 2.55
C ASP A 215 20.73 18.83 3.61
N VAL A 216 19.46 18.49 3.38
CA VAL A 216 18.34 18.70 4.30
C VAL A 216 17.39 17.51 4.27
N MET A 217 16.87 17.13 5.44
CA MET A 217 15.82 16.13 5.60
C MET A 217 14.51 16.79 6.01
N VAL A 218 13.43 16.54 5.27
CA VAL A 218 12.06 16.89 5.63
C VAL A 218 11.35 15.64 6.11
N VAL A 219 10.94 15.64 7.38
CA VAL A 219 10.20 14.55 8.02
C VAL A 219 8.74 14.99 8.16
N ILE A 220 7.83 14.29 7.49
CA ILE A 220 6.40 14.63 7.48
C ILE A 220 5.63 13.73 8.45
N GLY A 221 4.96 14.31 9.42
CA GLY A 221 3.98 13.59 10.23
C GLY A 221 3.54 14.28 11.50
N ASP A 222 2.60 13.64 12.19
CA ASP A 222 1.98 14.20 13.39
C ASP A 222 3.01 14.38 14.54
N PRO A 223 3.13 15.59 15.13
CA PRO A 223 3.96 15.86 16.29
C PRO A 223 3.64 15.07 17.56
N ASN A 224 2.52 14.35 17.61
CA ASN A 224 2.18 13.42 18.69
C ASN A 224 2.54 11.97 18.37
N SER A 225 2.85 11.65 17.11
CA SER A 225 3.22 10.31 16.69
C SER A 225 4.64 9.95 17.17
N SER A 226 4.74 8.96 18.05
CA SER A 226 6.03 8.41 18.50
C SER A 226 6.89 7.93 17.33
N ASN A 227 6.28 7.33 16.30
CA ASN A 227 7.00 6.89 15.12
C ASN A 227 7.57 8.06 14.32
N SER A 228 6.78 9.12 14.09
CA SER A 228 7.23 10.31 13.36
C SER A 228 8.34 11.05 14.11
N LYS A 229 8.20 11.21 15.44
CA LYS A 229 9.27 11.73 16.31
C LYS A 229 10.55 10.90 16.17
N LYS A 230 10.43 9.58 16.15
CA LYS A 230 11.60 8.71 16.04
C LYS A 230 12.32 8.87 14.70
N LEU A 231 11.58 9.00 13.60
CA LEU A 231 12.17 9.30 12.30
C LEU A 231 12.89 10.65 12.30
N TYR A 232 12.33 11.65 12.97
CA TYR A 232 12.97 12.96 13.11
C TYR A 232 14.27 12.92 13.92
N GLU A 233 14.29 12.19 15.04
CA GLU A 233 15.52 11.95 15.81
C GLU A 233 16.61 11.27 14.98
N ILE A 234 16.22 10.28 14.17
CA ILE A 234 17.14 9.57 13.27
C ILE A 234 17.66 10.50 12.18
N ALA A 235 16.79 11.30 11.56
CA ALA A 235 17.18 12.29 10.55
C ALA A 235 18.19 13.28 11.14
N LYS A 236 17.91 13.86 12.32
CA LYS A 236 18.82 14.77 13.04
C LYS A 236 20.19 14.17 13.37
N LYS A 237 20.26 12.86 13.58
CA LYS A 237 21.52 12.17 13.88
C LYS A 237 22.47 12.15 12.69
N TYR A 238 21.94 12.10 11.46
CA TYR A 238 22.74 11.91 10.24
C TYR A 238 22.74 13.12 9.30
N CYS A 239 21.74 14.00 9.38
CA CYS A 239 21.62 15.23 8.61
C CYS A 239 21.48 16.41 9.57
N LYS A 240 22.39 17.39 9.47
CA LYS A 240 22.40 18.57 10.35
C LYS A 240 21.14 19.42 10.20
N ASN A 241 20.62 19.52 8.98
CA ASN A 241 19.41 20.25 8.66
C ASN A 241 18.27 19.23 8.57
N ALA A 242 17.50 19.10 9.66
CA ALA A 242 16.32 18.25 9.68
C ALA A 242 15.11 19.07 10.11
N LEU A 243 14.09 19.09 9.27
CA LEU A 243 12.81 19.76 9.48
C LEU A 243 11.76 18.71 9.83
N PHE A 244 10.87 19.06 10.76
CA PHE A 244 9.73 18.23 11.11
C PHE A 244 8.47 19.04 10.86
N ILE A 245 7.64 18.56 9.93
CA ILE A 245 6.45 19.27 9.46
C ILE A 245 5.25 18.35 9.52
N GLN A 246 4.07 18.92 9.76
CA GLN A 246 2.80 18.24 9.66
C GLN A 246 2.27 18.30 8.23
N ASP A 247 2.36 19.47 7.60
CA ASP A 247 1.94 19.75 6.22
C ASP A 247 2.79 20.87 5.59
N ILE A 248 2.42 21.34 4.41
CA ILE A 248 3.17 22.36 3.67
C ILE A 248 3.23 23.73 4.39
N SER A 249 2.26 24.04 5.25
CA SER A 249 2.21 25.34 5.95
C SER A 249 3.34 25.52 6.97
N ASP A 250 3.93 24.41 7.45
CA ASP A 250 5.07 24.41 8.35
C ASP A 250 6.42 24.63 7.61
N LEU A 251 6.41 24.75 6.29
CA LEU A 251 7.62 24.76 5.46
C LEU A 251 7.92 26.16 4.91
N GLU A 252 9.03 26.74 5.32
CA GLU A 252 9.56 27.96 4.72
C GLU A 252 10.30 27.65 3.42
N LEU A 253 9.56 27.58 2.31
CA LEU A 253 10.06 27.20 0.98
C LEU A 253 11.28 28.00 0.50
N LYS A 254 11.42 29.26 0.93
CA LYS A 254 12.58 30.11 0.58
C LYS A 254 13.88 29.59 1.19
N GLU A 255 13.84 29.00 2.38
CA GLU A 255 15.03 28.46 3.05
C GLU A 255 15.53 27.18 2.36
N LEU A 256 14.62 26.44 1.72
CA LEU A 256 14.94 25.20 1.01
C LEU A 256 15.72 25.42 -0.28
N GLY A 257 15.57 26.59 -0.92
CA GLY A 257 16.28 26.93 -2.15
C GLY A 257 17.81 26.97 -2.01
N ASN A 258 18.33 26.98 -0.78
CA ASN A 258 19.77 26.95 -0.50
C ASN A 258 20.37 25.54 -0.52
N TYR A 259 19.55 24.49 -0.65
CA TYR A 259 20.00 23.09 -0.60
C TYR A 259 19.92 22.44 -1.98
N ASN A 260 20.91 21.60 -2.30
CA ASN A 260 20.95 20.92 -3.59
C ASN A 260 20.18 19.60 -3.55
N LYS A 261 20.26 18.87 -2.43
CA LYS A 261 19.59 17.58 -2.22
C LYS A 261 18.67 17.64 -1.01
N ILE A 262 17.38 17.45 -1.25
CA ILE A 262 16.33 17.42 -0.24
C ILE A 262 15.84 15.98 -0.08
N GLY A 263 16.00 15.40 1.10
CA GLY A 263 15.42 14.11 1.44
C GLY A 263 14.04 14.27 2.06
N VAL A 264 13.06 13.51 1.60
CA VAL A 264 11.70 13.49 2.15
C VAL A 264 11.39 12.12 2.73
N THR A 265 10.94 12.07 3.99
CA THR A 265 10.39 10.86 4.61
C THR A 265 9.12 11.20 5.37
N ALA A 266 8.35 10.18 5.74
CA ALA A 266 7.08 10.38 6.39
C ALA A 266 6.73 9.24 7.35
N GLY A 267 6.03 9.58 8.43
CA GLY A 267 5.57 8.63 9.44
C GLY A 267 4.62 7.57 8.88
N ALA A 268 4.51 6.43 9.58
CA ALA A 268 3.63 5.32 9.20
C ALA A 268 2.13 5.68 9.14
N SER A 269 1.74 6.80 9.75
CA SER A 269 0.39 7.33 9.76
C SER A 269 0.24 8.58 8.89
N THR A 270 1.26 8.97 8.12
CA THR A 270 1.16 10.13 7.22
C THR A 270 0.59 9.68 5.86
N PRO A 271 -0.52 10.27 5.40
CA PRO A 271 -1.13 9.91 4.14
C PRO A 271 -0.35 10.38 2.92
N GLU A 272 -0.50 9.64 1.83
CA GLU A 272 0.22 9.87 0.57
C GLU A 272 -0.07 11.24 -0.04
N TRP A 273 -1.30 11.75 0.08
CA TRP A 273 -1.66 13.06 -0.48
C TRP A 273 -0.90 14.21 0.19
N ILE A 274 -0.65 14.14 1.51
CA ILE A 274 0.16 15.17 2.20
C ILE A 274 1.61 15.10 1.74
N ILE A 275 2.15 13.89 1.56
CA ILE A 275 3.52 13.70 1.07
C ILE A 275 3.67 14.28 -0.34
N LYS A 276 2.71 13.97 -1.23
CA LYS A 276 2.67 14.48 -2.60
C LYS A 276 2.51 15.99 -2.65
N GLU A 277 1.63 16.57 -1.85
CA GLU A 277 1.42 18.01 -1.76
C GLU A 277 2.71 18.74 -1.35
N VAL A 278 3.40 18.24 -0.32
CA VAL A 278 4.69 18.80 0.11
C VAL A 278 5.73 18.71 -1.00
N ILE A 279 5.87 17.55 -1.66
CA ILE A 279 6.83 17.36 -2.77
C ILE A 279 6.50 18.29 -3.95
N ALA A 280 5.24 18.35 -4.37
CA ALA A 280 4.80 19.19 -5.47
C ALA A 280 5.07 20.68 -5.19
N SER A 281 4.73 21.14 -3.99
CA SER A 281 4.96 22.53 -3.57
C SER A 281 6.44 22.90 -3.54
N MET A 282 7.31 21.97 -3.13
CA MET A 282 8.76 22.16 -3.19
C MET A 282 9.26 22.24 -4.63
N SER A 283 8.73 21.42 -5.54
CA SER A 283 9.09 21.45 -6.97
C SER A 283 8.61 22.70 -7.69
N GLU A 284 7.37 23.14 -7.47
CA GLU A 284 6.77 24.31 -8.14
C GLU A 284 7.53 25.62 -7.83
N ASN A 285 7.96 25.81 -6.58
CA ASN A 285 8.75 26.97 -6.19
C ASN A 285 10.17 26.96 -6.80
N VAL A 286 10.67 25.80 -7.20
CA VAL A 286 11.97 25.66 -7.88
C VAL A 286 11.84 25.94 -9.37
N THR A 287 10.75 25.51 -9.99
CA THR A 287 10.47 25.75 -11.42
C THR A 287 10.19 27.21 -11.74
N ALA A 288 9.77 28.01 -10.75
CA ALA A 288 9.67 29.46 -10.90
C ALA A 288 11.05 30.16 -11.09
N ASN A 289 12.18 29.46 -10.91
CA ASN A 289 13.53 30.02 -10.97
C ASN A 289 14.50 29.30 -11.93
N VAL A 290 14.07 28.33 -12.74
CA VAL A 290 14.97 27.64 -13.70
C VAL A 290 14.22 27.26 -14.99
N ASP A 291 14.68 27.75 -16.14
CA ASP A 291 14.13 27.58 -17.50
C ASP A 291 14.18 26.15 -18.09
N HIS A 292 14.22 25.09 -17.27
CA HIS A 292 14.06 23.72 -17.77
C HIS A 292 13.27 22.89 -16.76
N ASN A 293 12.06 22.48 -17.15
CA ASN A 293 11.08 21.92 -16.25
C ASN A 293 10.97 20.38 -16.39
N PRO A 294 11.63 19.58 -15.53
CA PRO A 294 11.45 18.12 -15.49
C PRO A 294 10.04 17.70 -15.00
N MET A 295 9.21 18.65 -14.56
CA MET A 295 7.80 18.41 -14.22
C MET A 295 6.93 18.18 -15.45
N LEU A 296 7.35 18.61 -16.65
CA LEU A 296 6.64 18.28 -17.90
C LEU A 296 6.67 16.78 -18.17
N ASP A 297 7.83 16.12 -17.99
CA ASP A 297 7.94 14.67 -18.15
C ASP A 297 7.07 13.92 -17.11
N TYR A 298 7.05 14.38 -15.85
CA TYR A 298 6.23 13.77 -14.79
C TYR A 298 4.72 14.07 -14.89
N MET A 299 4.35 15.26 -15.38
CA MET A 299 2.96 15.62 -15.64
C MET A 299 2.44 14.90 -16.87
N ASP A 300 3.27 14.72 -17.91
CA ASP A 300 2.94 13.87 -19.05
C ASP A 300 2.73 12.43 -18.59
N ASP A 301 3.56 11.86 -17.72
CA ASP A 301 3.35 10.51 -17.16
C ASP A 301 2.06 10.39 -16.35
N ILE A 302 1.71 11.40 -15.55
CA ILE A 302 0.48 11.42 -14.74
C ILE A 302 -0.76 11.65 -15.62
N GLU A 303 -0.67 12.54 -16.60
CA GLU A 303 -1.76 12.85 -17.54
C GLU A 303 -2.01 11.69 -18.51
N ASN A 304 -0.96 10.99 -18.94
CA ASN A 304 -1.04 9.76 -19.72
C ASN A 304 -1.64 8.60 -18.92
N SER A 305 -1.34 8.50 -17.62
CA SER A 305 -1.93 7.47 -16.75
C SER A 305 -3.43 7.69 -16.49
N LEU A 306 -3.89 8.95 -16.53
CA LEU A 306 -5.29 9.34 -16.30
C LEU A 306 -6.13 9.43 -17.58
N ARG A 307 -5.52 9.43 -18.78
CA ARG A 307 -6.23 9.48 -20.05
C ARG A 307 -6.42 8.09 -20.65
N LEU A 308 -7.63 7.83 -21.15
CA LEU A 308 -7.87 6.74 -22.10
C LEU A 308 -7.43 7.23 -23.48
N PRO A 309 -6.46 6.58 -24.13
CA PRO A 309 -5.99 7.00 -25.44
C PRO A 309 -7.12 6.93 -26.46
N ARG A 310 -7.17 7.92 -27.36
CA ARG A 310 -8.26 8.04 -28.34
C ARG A 310 -8.03 7.11 -29.53
N PRO A 311 -9.09 6.60 -30.18
CA PRO A 311 -8.95 5.87 -31.45
C PRO A 311 -8.14 6.69 -32.46
N GLY A 312 -7.01 6.15 -32.91
CA GLY A 312 -6.08 6.78 -33.84
C GLY A 312 -4.77 7.29 -33.25
N GLU A 313 -4.65 7.35 -31.92
CA GLU A 313 -3.44 7.76 -31.20
C GLU A 313 -2.36 6.69 -31.26
N ILE A 314 -1.08 7.09 -31.26
CA ILE A 314 0.06 6.17 -31.18
C ILE A 314 0.51 6.14 -29.74
N VAL A 315 0.64 4.95 -29.17
CA VAL A 315 1.06 4.74 -27.78
C VAL A 315 2.29 3.85 -27.73
N ASP A 316 3.19 4.21 -26.81
CA ASP A 316 4.29 3.35 -26.36
C ASP A 316 3.77 2.40 -25.28
N GLY A 317 4.27 1.17 -25.27
CA GLY A 317 3.91 0.22 -24.22
C GLY A 317 4.89 -0.92 -24.08
N THR A 318 4.92 -1.51 -22.89
CA THR A 318 5.78 -2.63 -22.56
C THR A 318 4.99 -3.93 -22.62
N VAL A 319 5.52 -4.94 -23.33
CA VAL A 319 4.90 -6.26 -23.41
C VAL A 319 4.88 -6.91 -22.04
N HIS A 320 3.67 -7.12 -21.50
CA HIS A 320 3.47 -7.76 -20.20
C HIS A 320 3.36 -9.28 -20.35
N GLN A 321 2.67 -9.75 -21.40
CA GLN A 321 2.45 -11.17 -21.63
C GLN A 321 2.22 -11.44 -23.13
N VAL A 322 2.78 -12.55 -23.62
CA VAL A 322 2.59 -13.01 -25.01
C VAL A 322 1.81 -14.33 -24.99
N MET A 323 0.67 -14.36 -25.68
CA MET A 323 -0.15 -15.56 -25.88
C MET A 323 -0.20 -15.96 -27.37
N ASP A 324 -0.78 -17.11 -27.68
CA ASP A 324 -0.78 -17.66 -29.05
C ASP A 324 -1.51 -16.76 -30.08
N ASN A 325 -2.52 -16.00 -29.64
CA ASN A 325 -3.38 -15.17 -30.49
C ASN A 325 -3.37 -13.67 -30.16
N GLU A 326 -2.77 -13.27 -29.04
CA GLU A 326 -2.77 -11.89 -28.56
C GLU A 326 -1.53 -11.58 -27.71
N VAL A 327 -1.15 -10.30 -27.68
CA VAL A 327 -0.09 -9.78 -26.82
C VAL A 327 -0.70 -8.71 -25.91
N ILE A 328 -0.48 -8.85 -24.61
CA ILE A 328 -0.91 -7.89 -23.59
C ILE A 328 0.23 -6.90 -23.37
N VAL A 329 -0.10 -5.62 -23.47
CA VAL A 329 0.85 -4.51 -23.51
C VAL A 329 0.44 -3.50 -22.44
N ASN A 330 1.32 -3.26 -21.47
CA ASN A 330 1.14 -2.19 -20.52
C ASN A 330 1.49 -0.85 -21.20
N ILE A 331 0.47 -0.06 -21.50
CA ILE A 331 0.59 1.25 -22.15
C ILE A 331 0.56 2.42 -21.15
N GLY A 332 0.86 2.14 -19.87
CA GLY A 332 0.95 3.17 -18.82
C GLY A 332 -0.39 3.74 -18.34
N CYS A 333 -1.52 3.23 -18.84
CA CYS A 333 -2.86 3.71 -18.50
C CYS A 333 -3.66 2.69 -17.67
N LYS A 334 -4.87 3.06 -17.22
CA LYS A 334 -5.72 2.24 -16.34
C LYS A 334 -6.16 0.89 -16.95
N LYS A 335 -6.14 0.74 -18.28
CA LYS A 335 -6.51 -0.49 -18.99
C LYS A 335 -5.31 -0.98 -19.82
N ASP A 336 -5.13 -2.30 -19.89
CA ASP A 336 -4.07 -2.88 -20.72
C ASP A 336 -4.42 -2.81 -22.21
N GLY A 337 -3.39 -2.67 -23.04
CA GLY A 337 -3.47 -2.74 -24.49
C GLY A 337 -3.44 -4.19 -24.96
N ILE A 338 -4.32 -4.54 -25.90
CA ILE A 338 -4.40 -5.88 -26.50
C ILE A 338 -4.01 -5.77 -27.98
N LEU A 339 -2.95 -6.46 -28.36
CA LEU A 339 -2.47 -6.55 -29.74
C LEU A 339 -2.79 -7.94 -30.29
N LEU A 340 -3.81 -8.05 -31.14
CA LEU A 340 -4.22 -9.31 -31.75
C LEU A 340 -3.28 -9.72 -32.88
N LYS A 341 -3.11 -11.03 -33.10
CA LYS A 341 -2.29 -11.61 -34.18
C LYS A 341 -2.58 -11.01 -35.56
N ASN A 342 -3.84 -10.69 -35.85
CA ASN A 342 -4.28 -10.15 -37.14
C ASN A 342 -3.87 -8.68 -37.36
N GLU A 343 -3.48 -7.99 -36.30
CA GLU A 343 -3.06 -6.58 -36.29
C GLU A 343 -1.52 -6.43 -36.23
N VAL A 344 -0.79 -7.55 -36.37
CA VAL A 344 0.67 -7.63 -36.48
C VAL A 344 1.04 -8.13 -37.89
N SER A 345 2.05 -7.51 -38.50
CA SER A 345 2.60 -7.96 -39.77
C SER A 345 3.49 -9.19 -39.54
N LEU A 346 2.96 -10.39 -39.79
CA LEU A 346 3.66 -11.68 -39.65
C LEU A 346 4.02 -12.27 -41.01
N GLU A 347 5.23 -12.81 -41.14
CA GLU A 347 5.61 -13.65 -42.29
C GLU A 347 5.00 -15.06 -42.20
N PRO A 348 4.85 -15.79 -43.32
CA PRO A 348 4.25 -17.13 -43.31
C PRO A 348 5.03 -18.10 -42.41
N GLY A 349 4.40 -18.56 -41.33
CA GLY A 349 4.99 -19.52 -40.37
C GLY A 349 5.58 -18.89 -39.10
N GLN A 350 5.56 -17.56 -38.97
CA GLN A 350 6.04 -16.84 -37.79
C GLN A 350 4.94 -16.73 -36.71
N THR A 351 5.32 -16.87 -35.44
CA THR A 351 4.42 -16.74 -34.29
C THR A 351 4.64 -15.41 -33.55
N LEU A 352 3.68 -15.02 -32.70
CA LEU A 352 3.81 -13.79 -31.89
C LEU A 352 4.97 -13.89 -30.89
N ALA A 353 5.25 -15.08 -30.36
CA ALA A 353 6.38 -15.34 -29.45
C ALA A 353 7.77 -15.19 -30.12
N ASP A 354 7.83 -15.24 -31.46
CA ASP A 354 9.08 -15.00 -32.19
C ASP A 354 9.41 -13.50 -32.34
N LEU A 355 8.38 -12.65 -32.25
CA LEU A 355 8.47 -11.20 -32.48
C LEU A 355 8.44 -10.36 -31.21
N PHE A 356 7.86 -10.89 -30.13
CA PHE A 356 7.68 -10.19 -28.87
C PHE A 356 8.09 -11.08 -27.70
N LYS A 357 8.82 -10.48 -26.76
CA LYS A 357 9.16 -11.08 -25.46
C LYS A 357 8.62 -10.21 -24.34
N GLU A 358 8.37 -10.83 -23.18
CA GLU A 358 8.00 -10.09 -21.97
C GLU A 358 9.11 -9.08 -21.62
N GLY A 359 8.71 -7.82 -21.45
CA GLY A 359 9.62 -6.69 -21.21
C GLY A 359 10.02 -5.89 -22.45
N ASP A 360 9.66 -6.32 -23.67
CA ASP A 360 9.96 -5.56 -24.88
C ASP A 360 9.11 -4.27 -24.95
N GLU A 361 9.74 -3.17 -25.39
CA GLU A 361 9.05 -1.90 -25.67
C GLU A 361 8.52 -1.90 -27.11
N ILE A 362 7.25 -1.56 -27.29
CA ILE A 362 6.59 -1.53 -28.59
C ILE A 362 5.77 -0.26 -28.78
N GLN A 363 5.71 0.21 -30.03
CA GLN A 363 4.78 1.24 -30.46
C GLN A 363 3.62 0.65 -31.24
N ALA A 364 2.41 1.05 -30.89
CA ALA A 364 1.21 0.60 -31.59
C ALA A 364 0.15 1.70 -31.66
N LYS A 365 -0.71 1.62 -32.69
CA LYS A 365 -1.80 2.57 -32.89
C LYS A 365 -3.08 2.08 -32.22
N VAL A 366 -3.74 2.93 -31.46
CA VAL A 366 -4.99 2.64 -30.76
C VAL A 366 -6.13 2.55 -31.76
N MET A 367 -6.83 1.43 -31.77
CA MET A 367 -7.94 1.15 -32.66
C MET A 367 -9.28 1.48 -32.01
N LYS A 368 -9.45 1.04 -30.76
CA LYS A 368 -10.64 1.31 -29.95
C LYS A 368 -10.24 1.42 -28.49
N SER A 369 -10.82 2.39 -27.79
CA SER A 369 -10.62 2.64 -26.36
C SER A 369 -11.43 1.69 -25.45
N ASP A 370 -12.30 0.86 -26.03
CA ASP A 370 -13.04 -0.21 -25.35
C ASP A 370 -13.47 -1.27 -26.37
N ASP A 371 -13.12 -2.52 -26.14
CA ASP A 371 -13.50 -3.68 -26.96
C ASP A 371 -14.73 -4.44 -26.43
N GLY A 372 -15.23 -4.06 -25.24
CA GLY A 372 -16.35 -4.73 -24.57
C GLY A 372 -15.93 -5.82 -23.57
N GLU A 373 -14.63 -6.18 -23.52
CA GLU A 373 -14.06 -7.10 -22.53
C GLU A 373 -13.10 -6.41 -21.54
N GLY A 374 -12.86 -5.11 -21.74
CA GLY A 374 -12.16 -4.25 -20.78
C GLY A 374 -10.72 -3.89 -21.17
N GLY A 375 -10.28 -4.24 -22.38
CA GLY A 375 -8.97 -3.89 -22.94
C GLY A 375 -9.02 -2.76 -23.99
N ILE A 376 -7.85 -2.22 -24.34
CA ILE A 376 -7.68 -1.24 -25.42
C ILE A 376 -7.08 -1.94 -26.64
N LEU A 377 -7.80 -2.00 -27.76
CA LEU A 377 -7.33 -2.70 -28.95
C LEU A 377 -6.24 -1.88 -29.66
N LEU A 378 -5.09 -2.51 -29.93
CA LEU A 378 -3.91 -1.92 -30.58
C LEU A 378 -3.64 -2.54 -31.97
N SER A 379 -2.96 -1.80 -32.85
CA SER A 379 -2.52 -2.29 -34.16
C SER A 379 -1.14 -1.77 -34.56
N LYS A 380 -0.24 -2.68 -34.89
CA LYS A 380 1.12 -2.37 -35.39
C LYS A 380 1.13 -2.27 -36.92
N LYS A 381 0.37 -3.13 -37.60
CA LYS A 381 0.21 -3.13 -39.06
C LYS A 381 -0.28 -1.78 -39.61
N ARG A 382 -1.22 -1.12 -38.92
CA ARG A 382 -1.73 0.19 -39.33
C ARG A 382 -0.78 1.34 -39.03
N LEU A 383 0.15 1.17 -38.09
CA LEU A 383 1.23 2.13 -37.85
C LEU A 383 2.21 2.10 -39.02
N GLU A 384 2.67 0.90 -39.40
CA GLU A 384 3.56 0.66 -40.54
C GLU A 384 2.95 1.13 -41.88
N MET A 385 1.64 0.92 -42.10
CA MET A 385 0.95 1.45 -43.29
C MET A 385 0.88 2.98 -43.31
N ASN A 386 0.73 3.63 -42.15
CA ASN A 386 0.67 5.09 -42.05
C ASN A 386 2.04 5.74 -42.29
N GLU A 387 3.12 5.11 -41.83
CA GLU A 387 4.49 5.57 -42.09
C GLU A 387 4.85 5.42 -43.57
N ASN A 388 4.57 4.26 -44.17
CA ASN A 388 4.75 4.03 -45.61
C ASN A 388 3.95 5.03 -46.47
N PHE A 389 2.72 5.39 -46.05
CA PHE A 389 1.91 6.38 -46.76
C PHE A 389 2.47 7.81 -46.62
N LYS A 390 3.01 8.16 -45.44
CA LYS A 390 3.69 9.45 -45.22
C LYS A 390 4.98 9.56 -46.04
N GLU A 391 5.77 8.50 -46.13
CA GLU A 391 6.98 8.47 -46.96
C GLU A 391 6.65 8.59 -48.45
N LEU A 392 5.62 7.90 -48.94
CA LEU A 392 5.14 8.03 -50.32
C LEU A 392 4.62 9.44 -50.62
N ALA A 393 3.87 10.04 -49.70
CA ALA A 393 3.36 11.41 -49.83
C ALA A 393 4.50 12.45 -49.81
N ALA A 394 5.51 12.28 -48.95
CA ALA A 394 6.70 13.13 -48.90
C ALA A 394 7.57 12.98 -50.16
N ALA A 395 7.67 11.77 -50.72
CA ALA A 395 8.36 11.52 -51.98
C ALA A 395 7.63 12.10 -53.21
N GLN A 396 6.30 12.28 -53.14
CA GLN A 396 5.51 12.98 -54.15
C GLN A 396 5.63 14.51 -54.03
N ALA A 397 5.68 15.06 -52.81
CA ALA A 397 5.82 16.50 -52.57
C ALA A 397 7.22 17.05 -52.94
N ASN A 398 8.27 16.21 -52.89
CA ASN A 398 9.62 16.57 -53.35
C ASN A 398 9.83 16.43 -54.88
N LYS A 399 8.76 16.24 -55.65
CA LYS A 399 8.79 16.15 -57.13
C LYS A 399 8.03 17.28 -57.84
N GLU A 400 7.53 18.27 -57.10
CA GLU A 400 7.12 19.58 -57.64
C GLU A 400 8.19 20.63 -57.31
#